data_AF-A0A5S6QSS7-F1
#
_entry.id   AF-A0A5S6QSS7-F1
#
_cell.length_a   1.000
_cell.length_b   1.000
_cell.length_c   1.000
_cell.angle_alpha   90.00
_cell.angle_beta   90.00
_cell.angle_gamma   90.00
#
_symmetry.space_group_name_H-M   'P 1'
#
loop_
_entity.id
_entity.type
_entity.pdbx_description
1 polymer ?
#
loop_
_entity_poly.entity_id
_entity_poly.type
_entity_poly.pdbx_seq_one_letter_code
_entity_poly.pdbx_strand_id
1 'polypeptide(L)'
;MTNYQGLIDSALACSMNQLAQMSTEDLTEWTQGTSRADSWVKELPQVKALMQEKEQVFSQNKNLAQENLRKRPLLEQRRDAVLAAYEAAVNAKKKYAEKKAELDRFCDQRSLDTSLALLEAAAAEAEENSEVLAGNFLSGSISLDEFVGKFTEAKKLAHLRKVKCEKLQEILYNKSGA
;
A
#
# COMPACT_ATOMS: atom_id res chain seq x y z
N MET A 1 31.74 -11.28 28.15
CA MET A 1 32.05 -12.68 28.52
C MET A 1 32.34 -12.70 30.00
N THR A 2 31.53 -13.40 30.79
CA THR A 2 31.71 -13.51 32.24
C THR A 2 33.05 -14.18 32.53
N ASN A 3 33.90 -13.55 33.34
CA ASN A 3 35.21 -14.09 33.69
C ASN A 3 35.04 -15.20 34.74
N TYR A 4 34.70 -16.41 34.27
CA TYR A 4 34.55 -17.58 35.11
C TYR A 4 35.88 -17.97 35.78
N GLN A 5 37.02 -17.63 35.18
CA GLN A 5 38.34 -17.89 35.76
C GLN A 5 38.51 -17.12 37.08
N GLY A 6 38.17 -15.83 37.12
CA GLY A 6 38.24 -15.04 38.35
C GLY A 6 37.27 -15.52 39.44
N LEU A 7 36.11 -16.07 39.05
CA LEU A 7 35.17 -16.68 40.00
C LEU A 7 35.73 -17.98 40.59
N ILE A 8 36.35 -18.81 39.75
CA ILE A 8 37.00 -20.06 40.16
C ILE A 8 38.18 -19.75 41.10
N ASP A 9 39.02 -18.77 40.75
CA ASP A 9 40.17 -18.38 41.57
C ASP A 9 39.73 -17.85 42.95
N SER A 10 38.65 -17.06 42.99
CA SER A 10 38.04 -16.60 44.25
C SER A 10 37.45 -17.75 45.07
N ALA A 11 36.75 -18.69 44.41
CA ALA A 11 36.18 -19.86 45.07
C ALA A 11 37.27 -20.76 45.64
N LEU A 12 38.36 -20.99 44.90
CA LEU A 12 39.53 -21.74 45.35
C LEU A 12 40.23 -21.08 46.54
N ALA A 13 40.40 -19.76 46.51
CA ALA A 13 41.00 -19.03 47.63
C ALA A 13 40.15 -19.15 48.91
N CYS A 14 38.83 -19.03 48.78
CA CYS A 14 37.88 -19.17 49.88
C CYS A 14 37.85 -20.61 50.42
N SER A 15 37.81 -21.59 49.53
CA SER A 15 37.77 -23.01 49.85
C SER A 15 39.05 -23.46 50.58
N MET A 16 40.23 -23.02 50.11
CA MET A 16 41.51 -23.31 50.76
C MET A 16 41.62 -22.72 52.17
N ASN A 17 41.10 -21.50 52.37
CA ASN A 17 41.09 -20.87 53.70
C ASN A 17 40.18 -21.63 54.67
N GLN A 18 39.00 -22.08 54.22
CA GLN A 18 38.09 -22.87 55.04
C GLN A 18 38.65 -24.25 55.39
N LEU A 19 39.27 -24.94 54.43
CA LEU A 19 39.90 -26.26 54.67
C LEU A 19 41.06 -26.17 55.66
N ALA A 20 41.83 -25.07 55.64
CA ALA A 20 42.92 -24.86 56.60
C ALA A 20 42.45 -24.68 58.05
N GLN A 21 41.15 -24.43 58.28
CA GLN A 21 40.55 -24.25 59.61
C GLN A 21 39.80 -25.51 60.09
N MET A 22 39.73 -26.57 59.27
CA MET A 22 39.03 -27.80 59.62
C MET A 22 39.93 -28.79 60.40
N SER A 23 39.31 -29.65 61.20
CA SER A 23 40.02 -30.68 61.95
C SER A 23 40.51 -31.80 61.02
N THR A 24 41.56 -32.50 61.43
CA THR A 24 42.10 -33.65 60.70
C THR A 24 41.10 -34.80 60.61
N GLU A 25 40.24 -34.95 61.62
CA GLU A 25 39.15 -35.92 61.65
C GLU A 25 38.09 -35.59 60.57
N ASP A 26 37.68 -34.32 60.47
CA ASP A 26 36.72 -33.85 59.46
C ASP A 26 37.26 -34.02 58.03
N LEU A 27 38.53 -33.69 57.80
CA LEU A 27 39.17 -33.86 56.48
C LEU A 27 39.33 -35.35 56.10
N THR A 28 39.55 -36.22 57.07
CA THR A 28 39.63 -37.67 56.86
C THR A 28 38.25 -38.24 56.49
N GLU A 29 37.19 -37.73 57.11
CA GLU A 29 35.81 -38.11 56.74
C GLU A 29 35.45 -37.65 55.31
N TRP A 30 35.90 -36.46 54.90
CA TRP A 30 35.65 -35.93 53.54
C TRP A 30 36.35 -36.74 52.45
N THR A 31 37.55 -37.25 52.72
CA THR A 31 38.29 -38.10 51.78
C THR A 31 37.67 -39.50 51.64
N GLN A 32 36.84 -39.91 52.59
CA GLN A 32 36.13 -41.19 52.58
C GLN A 32 34.77 -41.13 51.85
N GLY A 33 34.25 -39.95 51.52
CA GLY A 33 32.97 -39.80 50.81
C GLY A 33 32.82 -38.52 49.99
N THR A 34 32.53 -38.66 48.69
CA THR A 34 32.38 -37.56 47.72
C THR A 34 31.16 -36.66 47.96
N SER A 35 30.09 -37.17 48.58
CA SER A 35 28.83 -36.43 48.73
C SER A 35 28.95 -35.20 49.65
N ARG A 36 29.85 -35.20 50.63
CA ARG A 36 30.04 -34.06 51.56
C ARG A 36 30.79 -32.92 50.89
N ALA A 37 31.80 -33.25 50.07
CA ALA A 37 32.52 -32.28 49.25
C ALA A 37 31.60 -31.59 48.23
N ASP A 38 30.73 -32.34 47.55
CA ASP A 38 29.76 -31.78 46.59
C ASP A 38 28.75 -30.82 47.27
N SER A 39 28.28 -31.17 48.46
CA SER A 39 27.41 -30.30 49.24
C SER A 39 28.13 -29.03 49.64
N TRP A 40 29.38 -29.12 50.11
CA TRP A 40 30.16 -27.96 50.51
C TRP A 40 30.48 -27.03 49.34
N VAL A 41 30.82 -27.57 48.16
CA VAL A 41 31.04 -26.75 46.95
C VAL A 41 29.79 -25.96 46.59
N LYS A 42 28.59 -26.54 46.73
CA LYS A 42 27.32 -25.82 46.53
C LYS A 42 27.07 -24.76 47.60
N GLU A 43 27.63 -24.94 48.79
CA GLU A 43 27.50 -23.99 49.89
C GLU A 43 28.45 -22.78 49.79
N LEU A 44 29.48 -22.85 48.92
CA LEU A 44 30.40 -21.74 48.71
C LEU A 44 29.66 -20.46 48.25
N PRO A 45 29.99 -19.28 48.81
CA PRO A 45 29.31 -18.02 48.48
C PRO A 45 29.31 -17.71 46.98
N GLN A 46 30.41 -18.02 46.29
CA GLN A 46 30.59 -17.83 44.85
C GLN A 46 29.60 -18.69 44.04
N VAL A 47 29.42 -19.95 44.45
CA VAL A 47 28.52 -20.91 43.78
C VAL A 47 27.07 -20.55 44.06
N LYS A 48 26.73 -20.18 45.29
CA LYS A 48 25.38 -19.69 45.64
C LYS A 48 25.02 -18.41 44.88
N ALA A 49 25.92 -17.44 44.81
CA ALA A 49 25.69 -16.20 44.06
C ALA A 49 25.44 -16.48 42.57
N LEU A 50 26.23 -17.38 41.97
CA LEU A 50 26.03 -17.79 40.58
C LEU A 50 24.70 -18.53 40.37
N MET A 51 24.29 -19.39 41.31
CA MET A 51 23.00 -20.08 41.25
C MET A 51 21.82 -19.10 41.38
N GLN A 52 21.94 -18.09 42.26
CA GLN A 52 20.94 -17.03 42.40
C GLN A 52 20.84 -16.16 41.16
N GLU A 53 21.98 -15.74 40.59
CA GLU A 53 22.02 -14.98 39.33
C GLU A 53 21.38 -15.79 38.20
N LYS A 54 21.73 -17.08 38.09
CA LYS A 54 21.10 -18.00 37.15
C LYS A 54 19.58 -18.00 37.32
N GLU A 55 19.07 -18.25 38.53
CA GLU A 55 17.62 -18.31 38.77
C GLU A 55 16.93 -16.97 38.47
N GLN A 56 17.57 -15.85 38.82
CA GLN A 56 17.08 -14.52 38.49
C GLN A 56 16.95 -14.33 36.98
N VAL A 57 17.98 -14.68 36.20
CA VAL A 57 17.95 -14.59 34.73
C VAL A 57 16.92 -15.54 34.14
N PHE A 58 16.78 -16.76 34.67
CA PHE A 58 15.72 -17.70 34.25
C PHE A 58 14.33 -17.13 34.50
N SER A 59 14.09 -16.56 35.68
CA SER A 59 12.81 -15.93 35.99
C SER A 59 12.53 -14.73 35.09
N GLN A 60 13.54 -13.89 34.83
CA GLN A 60 13.40 -12.73 33.95
C GLN A 60 13.10 -13.16 32.50
N ASN A 61 13.84 -14.14 31.98
CA ASN A 61 13.61 -14.69 30.64
C ASN A 61 12.21 -15.29 30.52
N LYS A 62 11.78 -16.06 31.52
CA LYS A 62 10.43 -16.64 31.58
C LYS A 62 9.35 -15.55 31.55
N ASN A 63 9.49 -14.50 32.35
CA ASN A 63 8.55 -13.38 32.38
C ASN A 63 8.50 -12.67 31.02
N LEU A 64 9.66 -12.41 30.40
CA LEU A 64 9.73 -11.80 29.06
C LEU A 64 9.09 -12.69 27.99
N ALA A 65 9.33 -14.00 28.03
CA ALA A 65 8.71 -14.95 27.10
C ALA A 65 7.18 -14.98 27.25
N GLN A 66 6.68 -14.97 28.50
CA GLN A 66 5.25 -14.91 28.80
C GLN A 66 4.61 -13.60 28.31
N GLU A 67 5.25 -12.46 28.56
CA GLU A 67 4.78 -11.16 28.09
C GLU A 67 4.77 -11.07 26.55
N ASN A 68 5.81 -11.60 25.90
CA ASN A 68 5.85 -11.69 24.44
C ASN A 68 4.70 -12.55 23.91
N LEU A 69 4.45 -13.71 24.52
CA LEU A 69 3.35 -14.59 24.15
C LEU A 69 1.98 -13.90 24.33
N ARG A 70 1.80 -13.11 25.41
CA ARG A 70 0.59 -12.32 25.66
C ARG A 70 0.35 -11.23 24.61
N LYS A 71 1.41 -10.64 24.06
CA LYS A 71 1.32 -9.55 23.06
C LYS A 71 1.03 -10.07 21.65
N ARG A 72 1.44 -11.29 21.33
CA ARG A 72 1.22 -11.91 20.01
C ARG A 72 -0.20 -11.80 19.47
N PRO A 73 -1.28 -12.19 20.19
CA PRO A 73 -2.63 -12.14 19.63
C PRO A 73 -3.06 -10.72 19.25
N LEU A 74 -2.70 -9.71 20.06
CA LEU A 74 -3.01 -8.32 19.73
C LEU A 74 -2.22 -7.84 18.50
N LEU A 75 -0.94 -8.20 18.39
CA LEU A 75 -0.12 -7.86 17.24
C LEU A 75 -0.63 -8.51 15.95
N GLU A 76 -1.00 -9.79 16.01
CA GLU A 76 -1.59 -10.54 14.89
C GLU A 76 -2.92 -9.91 14.47
N GLN A 77 -3.81 -9.62 15.42
CA GLN A 77 -5.07 -8.93 15.14
C GLN A 77 -4.86 -7.57 14.45
N ARG A 78 -3.91 -6.75 14.96
CA ARG A 78 -3.63 -5.42 14.39
C ARG A 78 -3.00 -5.51 13.01
N ARG A 79 -2.09 -6.46 12.80
CA ARG A 79 -1.52 -6.76 11.48
C ARG A 79 -2.63 -7.12 10.49
N ASP A 80 -3.53 -8.02 10.86
CA ASP A 80 -4.61 -8.48 9.98
C ASP A 80 -5.60 -7.35 9.66
N ALA A 81 -5.90 -6.49 10.64
CA ALA A 81 -6.72 -5.29 10.42
C ALA A 81 -6.06 -4.30 9.43
N VAL A 82 -4.74 -4.10 9.53
CA VAL A 82 -3.99 -3.25 8.60
C VAL A 82 -3.98 -3.85 7.19
N LEU A 83 -3.77 -5.16 7.07
CA LEU A 83 -3.82 -5.85 5.78
C LEU A 83 -5.20 -5.71 5.12
N ALA A 84 -6.28 -5.95 5.88
CA ALA A 84 -7.64 -5.79 5.38
C ALA A 84 -7.94 -4.35 4.94
N ALA A 85 -7.53 -3.35 5.72
CA ALA A 85 -7.69 -1.95 5.36
C ALA A 85 -6.89 -1.57 4.10
N TYR A 86 -5.67 -2.09 3.98
CA TYR A 86 -4.83 -1.89 2.80
C TYR A 86 -5.47 -2.50 1.54
N GLU A 87 -5.92 -3.74 1.60
CA GLU A 87 -6.62 -4.41 0.50
C GLU A 87 -7.89 -3.65 0.08
N ALA A 88 -8.68 -3.18 1.05
CA ALA A 88 -9.85 -2.36 0.78
C ALA A 88 -9.47 -1.05 0.07
N ALA A 89 -8.40 -0.38 0.51
CA ALA A 89 -7.92 0.86 -0.11
C ALA A 89 -7.40 0.63 -1.53
N VAL A 90 -6.66 -0.45 -1.78
CA VAL A 90 -6.18 -0.83 -3.12
C VAL A 90 -7.37 -1.10 -4.06
N ASN A 91 -8.36 -1.85 -3.59
CA ASN A 91 -9.57 -2.13 -4.37
C ASN A 91 -10.38 -0.86 -4.65
N ALA A 92 -10.52 0.04 -3.67
CA ALA A 92 -11.19 1.32 -3.86
C ALA A 92 -10.45 2.20 -4.88
N LYS A 93 -9.10 2.25 -4.80
CA LYS A 93 -8.27 2.98 -5.77
C LYS A 93 -8.43 2.42 -7.19
N LYS A 94 -8.47 1.10 -7.34
CA LYS A 94 -8.71 0.44 -8.63
C LYS A 94 -10.06 0.83 -9.21
N LYS A 95 -11.13 0.69 -8.42
CA LYS A 95 -12.50 1.09 -8.82
C LYS A 95 -12.59 2.57 -9.20
N TYR A 96 -11.93 3.43 -8.43
CA TYR A 96 -11.85 4.86 -8.74
C TYR A 96 -11.14 5.10 -10.07
N ALA A 97 -10.00 4.46 -10.33
CA ALA A 97 -9.27 4.60 -11.58
C ALA A 97 -10.09 4.12 -12.79
N GLU A 98 -10.80 3.00 -12.66
CA GLU A 98 -11.72 2.50 -13.68
C GLU A 98 -12.84 3.50 -13.97
N LYS A 99 -13.49 4.03 -12.92
CA LYS A 99 -14.56 5.03 -13.07
C LYS A 99 -14.07 6.36 -13.61
N LYS A 100 -12.87 6.77 -13.24
CA LYS A 100 -12.23 7.95 -13.81
C LYS A 100 -11.96 7.75 -15.30
N ALA A 101 -11.39 6.62 -15.70
CA ALA A 101 -11.13 6.33 -17.12
C ALA A 101 -12.43 6.28 -17.94
N GLU A 102 -13.51 5.73 -17.38
CA GLU A 102 -14.84 5.74 -17.99
C GLU A 102 -15.36 7.19 -18.16
N LEU A 103 -15.25 8.01 -17.11
CA LEU A 103 -15.64 9.41 -17.14
C LEU A 103 -14.82 10.22 -18.16
N ASP A 104 -13.50 10.08 -18.13
CA ASP A 104 -12.59 10.77 -19.05
C ASP A 104 -12.96 10.44 -20.50
N ARG A 105 -13.27 9.17 -20.81
CA ARG A 105 -13.71 8.75 -22.15
C ARG A 105 -15.04 9.38 -22.57
N PHE A 106 -16.00 9.52 -21.65
CA PHE A 106 -17.26 10.22 -21.93
C PHE A 106 -17.04 11.72 -22.09
N CYS A 107 -16.15 12.32 -21.31
CA CYS A 107 -15.77 13.72 -21.42
C CYS A 107 -15.07 14.00 -22.76
N ASP A 108 -14.19 13.11 -23.22
CA ASP A 108 -13.51 13.24 -24.51
C ASP A 108 -14.51 13.15 -25.67
N GLN A 109 -15.39 12.13 -25.67
CA GLN A 109 -16.43 11.99 -26.71
C GLN A 109 -17.42 13.16 -26.74
N ARG A 110 -17.70 13.76 -25.58
CA ARG A 110 -18.61 14.91 -25.45
C ARG A 110 -17.86 16.23 -25.28
N SER A 111 -16.56 16.25 -25.57
CA SER A 111 -15.79 17.47 -25.55
C SER A 111 -16.39 18.43 -26.57
N LEU A 112 -16.36 19.72 -26.24
CA LEU A 112 -16.89 20.74 -27.13
C LEU A 112 -16.09 20.76 -28.44
N ASP A 113 -14.80 20.45 -28.39
CA ASP A 113 -13.92 20.28 -29.55
C ASP A 113 -14.36 19.10 -30.44
N THR A 114 -14.64 17.93 -29.86
CA THR A 114 -15.16 16.78 -30.64
C THR A 114 -16.54 17.08 -31.23
N SER A 115 -17.40 17.76 -30.46
CA SER A 115 -18.72 18.18 -30.92
C SER A 115 -18.63 19.18 -32.07
N LEU A 116 -17.66 20.10 -32.03
CA LEU A 116 -17.38 21.05 -33.10
C LEU A 116 -16.90 20.33 -34.37
N ALA A 117 -15.91 19.45 -34.25
CA ALA A 117 -15.37 18.70 -35.40
C ALA A 117 -16.47 17.87 -36.11
N LEU A 118 -17.34 17.21 -35.33
CA LEU A 118 -18.50 16.49 -35.87
C LEU A 118 -19.51 17.41 -36.55
N LEU A 119 -19.76 18.59 -35.99
CA LEU A 119 -20.68 19.57 -36.56
C LEU A 119 -20.11 20.20 -37.85
N GLU A 120 -18.81 20.44 -37.92
CA GLU A 120 -18.12 20.91 -39.12
C GLU A 120 -18.20 19.87 -40.26
N ALA A 121 -17.98 18.59 -39.95
CA ALA A 121 -18.17 17.51 -40.92
C ALA A 121 -19.61 17.45 -41.43
N ALA A 122 -20.60 17.52 -40.53
CA ALA A 122 -22.02 17.54 -40.90
C ALA A 122 -22.43 18.82 -41.66
N ALA A 123 -21.75 19.95 -41.44
CA ALA A 123 -21.96 21.18 -42.20
C ALA A 123 -21.40 21.05 -43.62
N ALA A 124 -20.20 20.47 -43.78
CA ALA A 124 -19.59 20.19 -45.07
C ALA A 124 -20.46 19.22 -45.89
N GLU A 125 -20.93 18.13 -45.28
CA GLU A 125 -21.84 17.17 -45.92
C GLU A 125 -23.16 17.84 -46.36
N ALA A 126 -23.72 18.75 -45.56
CA ALA A 126 -24.93 19.49 -45.93
C ALA A 126 -24.68 20.45 -47.11
N GLU A 127 -23.51 21.07 -47.18
CA GLU A 127 -23.12 21.93 -48.29
C GLU A 127 -22.94 21.11 -49.57
N GLU A 128 -22.21 20.00 -49.51
CA GLU A 128 -22.03 19.06 -50.63
C GLU A 128 -23.38 18.55 -51.15
N ASN A 129 -24.30 18.17 -50.28
CA ASN A 129 -25.65 17.76 -50.68
C ASN A 129 -26.40 18.86 -51.44
N SER A 130 -26.21 20.13 -51.05
CA SER A 130 -26.81 21.25 -51.79
C SER A 130 -26.14 21.46 -53.16
N GLU A 131 -24.84 21.23 -53.29
CA GLU A 131 -24.12 21.28 -54.56
C GLU A 131 -24.54 20.14 -55.50
N VAL A 132 -24.74 18.93 -54.97
CA VAL A 132 -25.28 17.80 -55.72
C VAL A 132 -26.68 18.12 -56.27
N LEU A 133 -27.55 18.73 -55.47
CA LEU A 133 -28.88 19.18 -55.93
C LEU A 133 -28.78 20.23 -57.04
N ALA A 134 -27.85 21.17 -56.94
CA ALA A 134 -27.59 22.14 -58.00
C ALA A 134 -27.08 21.47 -59.28
N GLY A 135 -26.15 20.52 -59.16
CA GLY A 135 -25.65 19.73 -60.29
C GLY A 135 -26.76 18.93 -60.99
N ASN A 136 -27.65 18.30 -60.21
CA ASN A 136 -28.79 17.55 -60.75
C ASN A 136 -29.79 18.45 -61.49
N PHE A 137 -29.99 19.69 -61.04
CA PHE A 137 -30.84 20.64 -61.76
C PHE A 137 -30.20 21.08 -63.07
N LEU A 138 -28.89 21.40 -63.07
CA LEU A 138 -28.15 21.81 -64.26
C LEU A 138 -28.05 20.71 -65.31
N SER A 139 -28.04 19.44 -64.90
CA SER A 139 -28.07 18.29 -65.80
C SER A 139 -29.48 17.94 -66.31
N GLY A 140 -30.52 18.65 -65.84
CA GLY A 140 -31.91 18.37 -66.17
C GLY A 140 -32.48 17.11 -65.51
N SER A 141 -31.81 16.57 -64.49
CA SER A 141 -32.24 15.35 -63.78
C SER A 141 -33.40 15.58 -62.80
N ILE A 142 -33.62 16.84 -62.38
CA ILE A 142 -34.74 17.25 -61.52
C ILE A 142 -35.46 18.47 -62.10
N SER A 143 -36.76 18.61 -61.79
CA SER A 143 -37.58 19.74 -62.24
C SER A 143 -37.29 21.02 -61.45
N LEU A 144 -37.71 22.18 -61.99
CA LEU A 144 -37.57 23.47 -61.31
C LEU A 144 -38.27 23.50 -59.95
N ASP A 145 -39.52 23.04 -59.88
CA ASP A 145 -40.29 23.03 -58.63
C ASP A 145 -39.66 22.11 -57.58
N GLU A 146 -39.14 20.96 -58.01
CA GLU A 146 -38.42 20.02 -57.14
C GLU A 146 -37.09 20.62 -56.65
N PHE A 147 -36.36 21.32 -57.53
CA PHE A 147 -35.13 22.01 -57.17
C PHE A 147 -35.40 23.09 -56.13
N VAL A 148 -36.36 23.99 -56.35
CA VAL A 148 -36.67 25.07 -55.40
C VAL A 148 -37.02 24.51 -54.02
N GLY A 149 -37.87 23.49 -53.96
CA GLY A 149 -38.24 22.86 -52.69
C GLY A 149 -37.05 22.23 -51.96
N LYS A 150 -36.30 21.35 -52.64
CA LYS A 150 -35.20 20.59 -52.01
C LYS A 150 -33.96 21.44 -51.73
N PHE A 151 -33.58 22.31 -52.66
CA PHE A 151 -32.39 23.15 -52.53
C PHE A 151 -32.55 24.20 -51.44
N THR A 152 -33.72 24.83 -51.33
CA THR A 152 -33.98 25.81 -50.25
C THR A 152 -33.85 25.16 -48.87
N GLU A 153 -34.42 23.98 -48.65
CA GLU A 153 -34.28 23.27 -47.38
C GLU A 153 -32.84 22.77 -47.13
N ALA A 154 -32.16 22.29 -48.17
CA ALA A 154 -30.75 21.88 -48.06
C ALA A 154 -29.83 23.05 -47.70
N LYS A 155 -29.96 24.21 -48.37
CA LYS A 155 -29.18 25.42 -48.07
C LYS A 155 -29.51 25.99 -46.70
N LYS A 156 -30.79 25.97 -46.29
CA LYS A 156 -31.19 26.38 -44.94
C LYS A 156 -30.50 25.51 -43.87
N LEU A 157 -30.45 24.20 -44.07
CA LEU A 157 -29.74 23.29 -43.17
C LEU A 157 -28.23 23.56 -43.14
N ALA A 158 -27.61 23.72 -44.31
CA ALA A 158 -26.18 24.01 -44.42
C ALA A 158 -25.79 25.32 -43.71
N HIS A 159 -26.52 26.41 -43.97
CA HIS A 159 -26.31 27.69 -43.31
C HIS A 159 -26.55 27.62 -41.79
N LEU A 160 -27.61 26.93 -41.36
CA LEU A 160 -27.89 26.74 -39.93
C LEU A 160 -26.75 26.00 -39.23
N ARG A 161 -26.21 24.94 -39.83
CA ARG A 161 -25.07 24.18 -39.29
C ARG A 161 -23.80 25.04 -39.26
N LYS A 162 -23.53 25.80 -40.32
CA LYS A 162 -22.39 26.73 -40.38
C LYS A 162 -22.42 27.77 -39.26
N VAL A 163 -23.56 28.44 -39.06
CA VAL A 163 -23.72 29.42 -37.97
C VAL A 163 -23.54 28.74 -36.61
N LYS A 164 -24.05 27.52 -36.43
CA LYS A 164 -23.84 26.77 -35.18
C LYS A 164 -22.36 26.41 -34.95
N CYS A 165 -21.58 26.10 -35.99
CA CYS A 165 -20.13 25.91 -35.87
C CYS A 165 -19.45 27.19 -35.38
N GLU A 166 -19.72 28.32 -36.05
CA GLU A 166 -19.15 29.63 -35.69
C GLU A 166 -19.45 30.00 -34.23
N LYS A 167 -20.70 29.78 -33.79
CA LYS A 167 -21.09 30.03 -32.39
C LYS A 167 -20.44 29.08 -31.39
N LEU A 168 -20.26 27.82 -31.74
CA LEU A 168 -19.55 26.87 -30.89
C LEU A 168 -18.06 27.19 -30.80
N GLN A 169 -17.44 27.63 -31.90
CA GLN A 169 -16.06 28.13 -31.94
C GLN A 169 -15.88 29.37 -31.06
N GLU A 170 -16.79 30.34 -31.12
CA GLU A 170 -16.78 31.52 -30.24
C GLU A 170 -16.82 31.11 -28.75
N ILE A 171 -17.68 30.16 -28.39
CA ILE A 171 -17.77 29.64 -27.00
C ILE A 171 -16.46 28.97 -26.57
N LEU A 172 -15.85 28.15 -27.43
CA LEU A 172 -14.57 27.49 -27.16
C LEU A 172 -13.42 28.49 -26.98
N TYR A 173 -13.33 29.48 -27.86
CA TYR A 173 -12.30 30.52 -27.79
C TYR A 173 -12.41 31.35 -26.50
N ASN A 174 -13.63 31.76 -26.14
CA ASN A 174 -13.88 32.53 -24.91
C ASN A 174 -13.60 31.72 -23.64
N LYS A 175 -13.74 30.39 -23.69
CA LYS A 175 -13.47 29.50 -22.55
C LYS A 175 -11.98 29.19 -22.35
N SER A 176 -11.19 29.25 -23.41
CA SER A 176 -9.72 29.09 -23.37
C SER A 176 -8.97 30.36 -22.97
N GLY A 177 -9.65 31.52 -22.99
CA GLY A 177 -9.10 32.82 -22.57
C GLY A 177 -9.37 33.21 -21.11
N ALA A 178 -10.00 32.34 -20.32
CA ALA A 178 -10.29 32.51 -18.88
C ALA A 178 -9.57 31.44 -18.06
#